data_AF-A0A3A0CFX5-F1
#
_entry.id   AF-A0A3A0CFX5-F1
#
_cell.length_a   1.000
_cell.length_b   1.000
_cell.length_c   1.000
_cell.angle_alpha   90.00
_cell.angle_beta   90.00
_cell.angle_gamma   90.00
#
_symmetry.space_group_name_H-M   'P 1'
#
loop_
_entity.id
_entity.type
_entity.pdbx_description
1 polymer ?
#
loop_
_entity_poly.entity_id
_entity_poly.type
_entity_poly.pdbx_seq_one_letter_code
_entity_poly.pdbx_strand_id
1 'polypeptide(L)'
;MRTPLVASAIALALFSAVPARAGTISADYLPLFGTAIYYSTNLPGHIGPKTTNSGIFLAFRDDLPAGPGVDDKVPFFFRASCVEIGEPLQLPNNNAHATVTHLLNATTNAGGISGPVTFDAQRNERAEKLWGAFLAGVGNQLQAAAFQLALWEISFDDDMTLAGPGTPFYVGAAQFQPGITDLAESWLSQIFSDDATDLLPETRLLLLSAPGVQDVVTPVPEPATAGLVLLAGALSAARRVRPRP
;
A
#
# COMPACT_ATOMS: atom_id res chain seq x y z
N MET A 1 64.55 -25.50 -34.78
CA MET A 1 64.57 -25.26 -33.32
C MET A 1 63.21 -24.68 -32.94
N ARG A 2 62.62 -25.17 -31.85
CA ARG A 2 61.17 -25.25 -31.59
C ARG A 2 60.56 -23.91 -31.14
N THR A 3 59.39 -23.57 -31.68
CA THR A 3 58.50 -22.48 -31.24
C THR A 3 57.64 -22.92 -30.05
N PRO A 4 57.46 -22.08 -29.00
CA PRO A 4 56.55 -22.40 -27.91
C PRO A 4 55.11 -21.95 -28.24
N LEU A 5 54.17 -22.89 -28.15
CA LEU A 5 52.72 -22.64 -28.09
C LEU A 5 52.37 -22.08 -26.71
N VAL A 6 51.85 -20.86 -26.65
CA VAL A 6 51.26 -20.27 -25.45
C VAL A 6 49.77 -20.62 -25.45
N ALA A 7 49.37 -21.53 -24.56
CA ALA A 7 47.97 -21.87 -24.33
C ALA A 7 47.36 -20.85 -23.36
N SER A 8 46.47 -19.98 -23.86
CA SER A 8 45.66 -19.09 -23.02
C SER A 8 44.52 -19.88 -22.38
N ALA A 9 44.58 -20.06 -21.07
CA ALA A 9 43.48 -20.59 -20.29
C ALA A 9 42.41 -19.50 -20.08
N ILE A 10 41.23 -19.70 -20.68
CA ILE A 10 40.05 -18.88 -20.42
C ILE A 10 39.50 -19.31 -19.05
N ALA A 11 39.70 -18.48 -18.02
CA ALA A 11 39.09 -18.67 -16.72
C ALA A 11 37.59 -18.33 -16.83
N LEU A 12 36.75 -19.37 -16.87
CA LEU A 12 35.30 -19.23 -16.82
C LEU A 12 34.91 -18.89 -15.37
N ALA A 13 34.64 -17.61 -15.09
CA ALA A 13 34.12 -17.18 -13.81
C ALA A 13 32.67 -17.69 -13.66
N LEU A 14 32.49 -18.75 -12.89
CA LEU A 14 31.18 -19.18 -12.42
C LEU A 14 30.68 -18.17 -11.38
N PHE A 15 29.93 -17.17 -11.83
CA PHE A 15 29.14 -16.35 -10.92
C PHE A 15 28.03 -17.24 -10.36
N SER A 16 28.13 -17.58 -9.07
CA SER A 16 27.00 -18.13 -8.34
C SER A 16 25.95 -17.03 -8.24
N ALA A 17 24.82 -17.21 -8.91
CA ALA A 17 23.67 -16.34 -8.73
C ALA A 17 23.20 -16.51 -7.28
N VAL A 18 23.43 -15.50 -6.45
CA VAL A 18 22.79 -15.43 -5.15
C VAL A 18 21.29 -15.31 -5.43
N PRO A 19 20.44 -16.22 -4.94
CA PRO A 19 19.01 -16.05 -5.10
C PRO A 19 18.60 -14.75 -4.43
N ALA A 20 17.99 -13.84 -5.19
CA ALA A 20 17.37 -12.65 -4.64
C ALA A 20 16.28 -13.13 -3.67
N ARG A 21 16.55 -13.03 -2.37
CA ARG A 21 15.50 -13.25 -1.36
C ARG A 21 14.59 -12.04 -1.41
N ALA A 22 13.28 -12.27 -1.55
CA ALA A 22 12.30 -11.24 -1.25
C ALA A 22 12.60 -10.73 0.17
N GLY A 23 12.84 -9.42 0.31
CA GLY A 23 13.15 -8.82 1.59
C GLY A 23 11.98 -9.08 2.55
N THR A 24 12.24 -9.73 3.67
CA THR A 24 11.29 -9.73 4.78
C THR A 24 11.35 -8.35 5.40
N ILE A 25 10.21 -7.67 5.44
CA ILE A 25 10.06 -6.41 6.17
C ILE A 25 9.41 -6.72 7.50
N SER A 26 10.08 -6.38 8.60
CA SER A 26 9.42 -6.26 9.89
C SER A 26 8.99 -4.80 10.07
N ALA A 27 7.79 -4.57 10.60
CA ALA A 27 7.32 -3.22 10.87
C ALA A 27 6.56 -3.11 12.19
N ASP A 28 6.92 -2.10 12.99
CA ASP A 28 6.15 -1.68 14.14
C ASP A 28 5.11 -0.65 13.69
N TYR A 29 3.84 -0.90 14.03
CA TYR A 29 2.74 -0.02 13.64
C TYR A 29 2.25 0.78 14.83
N LEU A 30 2.17 2.10 14.65
CA LEU A 30 1.52 3.03 15.57
C LEU A 30 0.22 3.52 14.94
N PRO A 31 -0.89 3.61 15.71
CA PRO A 31 -2.09 4.23 15.22
C PRO A 31 -1.83 5.72 15.00
N LEU A 32 -1.72 6.15 13.74
CA LEU A 32 -1.72 7.58 13.42
C LEU A 32 -3.16 8.10 13.60
N PHE A 33 -4.09 7.40 12.95
CA PHE A 33 -5.54 7.60 13.05
C PHE A 33 -6.31 6.27 13.10
N GLY A 34 -5.61 5.17 13.44
CA GLY A 34 -6.19 3.82 13.49
C GLY A 34 -7.18 3.65 14.64
N THR A 35 -8.25 2.90 14.41
CA THR A 35 -9.33 2.71 15.39
C THR A 35 -9.87 1.30 15.37
N ALA A 36 -10.45 0.90 16.49
CA ALA A 36 -11.36 -0.23 16.53
C ALA A 36 -12.62 0.11 15.71
N ILE A 37 -12.80 -0.54 14.57
CA ILE A 37 -14.02 -0.47 13.76
C ILE A 37 -14.94 -1.62 14.17
N TYR A 38 -16.21 -1.30 14.44
CA TYR A 38 -17.26 -2.26 14.79
C TYR A 38 -18.14 -2.50 13.57
N TYR A 39 -18.25 -3.76 13.15
CA TYR A 39 -19.08 -4.15 12.02
C TYR A 39 -19.67 -5.54 12.26
N SER A 40 -20.65 -5.93 11.44
CA SER A 40 -21.14 -7.29 11.41
C SER A 40 -20.77 -7.89 10.06
N THR A 41 -20.38 -9.16 10.05
CA THR A 41 -20.03 -9.86 8.81
C THR A 41 -20.71 -11.22 8.76
N ASN A 42 -20.96 -11.71 7.55
CA ASN A 42 -21.45 -13.06 7.25
C ASN A 42 -20.42 -13.86 6.43
N LEU A 43 -19.18 -13.38 6.37
CA LEU A 43 -18.12 -14.01 5.61
C LEU A 43 -17.64 -15.31 6.28
N PRO A 44 -17.02 -16.25 5.53
CA PRO A 44 -16.51 -17.50 6.09
C PRO A 44 -15.57 -17.28 7.29
N GLY A 45 -15.74 -18.09 8.35
CA GLY A 45 -14.91 -18.02 9.56
C GLY A 45 -15.45 -17.10 10.66
N HIS A 46 -16.42 -16.22 10.38
CA HIS A 46 -17.09 -15.43 11.42
C HIS A 46 -18.49 -14.97 10.98
N ILE A 47 -19.52 -15.23 11.80
CA ILE A 47 -20.87 -14.69 11.58
C ILE A 47 -21.26 -13.81 12.78
N GLY A 48 -21.59 -12.55 12.49
CA GLY A 48 -22.08 -11.59 13.47
C GLY A 48 -21.10 -10.45 13.76
N PRO A 49 -21.27 -9.77 14.92
CA PRO A 49 -20.47 -8.60 15.28
C PRO A 49 -18.98 -8.94 15.40
N LYS A 50 -18.11 -8.06 14.90
CA LYS A 50 -16.65 -8.12 15.02
C LYS A 50 -16.09 -6.72 15.27
N THR A 51 -14.91 -6.71 15.88
CA THR A 51 -14.11 -5.50 16.07
C THR A 51 -12.71 -5.75 15.53
N THR A 52 -12.23 -4.86 14.68
CA THR A 52 -10.90 -4.96 14.07
C THR A 52 -10.24 -3.59 14.12
N ASN A 53 -8.93 -3.55 14.41
CA ASN A 53 -8.16 -2.33 14.28
C ASN A 53 -7.90 -2.06 12.80
N SER A 54 -8.37 -0.91 12.31
CA SER A 54 -8.24 -0.55 10.90
C SER A 54 -8.13 0.98 10.75
N GLY A 55 -7.61 1.45 9.62
CA GLY A 55 -7.34 2.86 9.36
C GLY A 55 -5.97 3.09 8.75
N ILE A 56 -5.45 4.31 8.93
CA ILE A 56 -4.09 4.66 8.53
C ILE A 56 -3.14 4.51 9.73
N PHE A 57 -2.12 3.70 9.52
CA PHE A 57 -1.05 3.45 10.48
C PHE A 57 0.22 4.18 10.05
N LEU A 58 0.98 4.65 11.03
CA LEU A 58 2.38 5.03 10.83
C LEU A 58 3.23 3.83 11.20
N ALA A 59 4.02 3.35 10.25
CA ALA A 59 4.86 2.18 10.42
C ALA A 59 6.34 2.55 10.44
N PHE A 60 7.11 1.80 11.23
CA PHE A 60 8.54 1.93 11.40
C PHE A 60 9.17 0.62 10.95
N ARG A 61 9.96 0.66 9.89
CA ARG A 61 10.59 -0.52 9.33
C ARG A 61 11.76 -0.99 10.20
N ASP A 62 11.78 -2.27 10.52
CA ASP A 62 12.90 -2.96 11.14
C ASP A 62 13.38 -4.10 10.22
N ASP A 63 14.57 -3.93 9.63
CA ASP A 63 15.12 -4.83 8.62
C ASP A 63 15.83 -6.06 9.24
N LEU A 64 15.22 -6.70 10.25
CA LEU A 64 15.83 -7.85 10.91
C LEU A 64 15.69 -9.16 10.09
N PRO A 65 16.69 -10.06 10.13
CA PRO A 65 17.99 -9.95 10.80
C PRO A 65 19.08 -9.30 9.91
N ALA A 66 18.75 -8.94 8.68
CA ALA A 66 19.74 -8.55 7.67
C ALA A 66 20.34 -7.15 7.91
N GLY A 67 19.70 -6.34 8.75
CA GLY A 67 20.12 -4.99 9.11
C GLY A 67 19.56 -3.92 8.17
N PRO A 68 19.62 -2.63 8.58
CA PRO A 68 19.05 -1.53 7.82
C PRO A 68 19.59 -1.45 6.38
N GLY A 69 18.69 -1.22 5.42
CA GLY A 69 19.03 -0.95 4.02
C GLY A 69 19.02 -2.17 3.09
N VAL A 70 18.43 -3.28 3.53
CA VAL A 70 18.28 -4.50 2.72
C VAL A 70 17.10 -4.40 1.76
N ASP A 71 16.04 -3.71 2.18
CA ASP A 71 14.95 -3.29 1.31
C ASP A 71 15.11 -1.79 1.02
N ASP A 72 15.01 -1.38 -0.24
CA ASP A 72 15.03 0.02 -0.67
C ASP A 72 13.68 0.48 -1.25
N LYS A 73 12.69 -0.40 -1.23
CA LYS A 73 11.36 -0.19 -1.80
C LYS A 73 10.43 0.52 -0.84
N VAL A 74 10.50 0.18 0.45
CA VAL A 74 9.65 0.79 1.50
C VAL A 74 10.51 1.77 2.31
N PRO A 75 10.07 3.01 2.56
CA PRO A 75 10.88 3.94 3.36
C PRO A 75 10.90 3.53 4.83
N PHE A 76 11.89 4.00 5.60
CA PHE A 76 12.01 3.66 7.03
C PHE A 76 10.77 4.04 7.85
N PHE A 77 10.17 5.21 7.54
CA PHE A 77 8.84 5.59 8.02
C PHE A 77 7.88 5.55 6.85
N PHE A 78 6.76 4.84 6.99
CA PHE A 78 5.76 4.74 5.94
C PHE A 78 4.34 4.75 6.50
N ARG A 79 3.37 5.08 5.66
CA ARG A 79 1.95 4.96 5.98
C ARG A 79 1.43 3.66 5.41
N ALA A 80 0.59 2.98 6.17
CA ALA A 80 -0.01 1.73 5.74
C ALA A 80 -1.51 1.69 6.05
N SER A 81 -2.26 0.92 5.26
CA SER A 81 -3.68 0.63 5.48
C SER A 81 -3.94 -0.85 5.24
N CYS A 82 -4.85 -1.44 6.00
CA CYS A 82 -5.24 -2.84 5.85
C CYS A 82 -5.94 -3.06 4.51
N VAL A 83 -5.63 -4.13 3.78
CA VAL A 83 -6.36 -4.50 2.54
C VAL A 83 -7.33 -5.65 2.71
N GLU A 84 -7.16 -6.44 3.76
CA GLU A 84 -8.06 -7.54 4.11
C GLU A 84 -8.75 -7.30 5.45
N ILE A 85 -9.80 -8.06 5.71
CA ILE A 85 -10.62 -8.01 6.89
C ILE A 85 -10.33 -9.24 7.73
N GLY A 86 -9.96 -9.00 8.98
CA GLY A 86 -10.10 -9.98 10.04
C GLY A 86 -8.86 -10.78 10.38
N GLU A 87 -7.71 -10.47 9.77
CA GLU A 87 -6.42 -10.75 10.38
C GLU A 87 -6.10 -9.70 11.47
N PRO A 88 -5.34 -10.05 12.52
CA PRO A 88 -4.92 -9.10 13.52
C PRO A 88 -3.74 -8.27 12.97
N LEU A 89 -3.89 -6.95 12.99
CA LEU A 89 -2.72 -6.07 13.03
C LEU A 89 -2.27 -5.98 14.49
N GLN A 90 -1.09 -6.51 14.80
CA GLN A 90 -0.61 -6.45 16.18
C GLN A 90 -0.14 -5.03 16.49
N LEU A 91 -0.80 -4.37 17.45
CA LEU A 91 -0.48 -3.00 17.88
C LEU A 91 -0.28 -2.96 19.40
N PRO A 92 0.78 -2.33 19.93
CA PRO A 92 2.02 -1.88 19.26
C PRO A 92 3.03 -3.02 19.23
N ASN A 93 2.99 -3.89 18.22
CA ASN A 93 3.98 -4.96 18.08
C ASN A 93 4.48 -5.04 16.63
N ASN A 94 5.59 -5.75 16.47
CA ASN A 94 6.22 -5.95 15.19
C ASN A 94 5.43 -6.98 14.38
N ASN A 95 5.06 -6.62 13.15
CA ASN A 95 4.44 -7.52 12.19
C ASN A 95 5.48 -7.78 11.09
N ALA A 96 5.83 -9.05 10.89
CA ALA A 96 6.81 -9.45 9.88
C ALA A 96 6.10 -9.84 8.59
N HIS A 97 6.35 -9.09 7.52
CA HIS A 97 5.87 -9.31 6.17
C HIS A 97 6.98 -9.98 5.35
N ALA A 98 6.78 -11.25 5.01
CA ALA A 98 7.76 -12.04 4.26
C ALA A 98 7.87 -11.62 2.78
N THR A 99 6.86 -10.93 2.28
CA THR A 99 6.73 -10.56 0.87
C THR A 99 6.43 -9.08 0.73
N VAL A 100 7.15 -8.43 -0.20
CA VAL A 100 6.98 -7.02 -0.58
C VAL A 100 6.94 -6.95 -2.11
N THR A 101 5.75 -6.74 -2.66
CA THR A 101 5.50 -6.77 -4.11
C THR A 101 4.75 -5.52 -4.55
N HIS A 102 4.91 -5.13 -5.81
CA HIS A 102 3.99 -4.15 -6.41
C HIS A 102 2.56 -4.66 -6.34
N LEU A 103 1.60 -3.77 -6.13
CA LEU A 103 0.20 -4.14 -5.92
C LEU A 103 -0.42 -4.80 -7.15
N LEU A 104 -0.09 -4.36 -8.37
CA LEU A 104 -0.60 -4.95 -9.61
C LEU A 104 -0.28 -6.45 -9.70
N ASN A 105 -1.34 -7.26 -9.83
CA ASN A 105 -1.35 -8.72 -9.82
C ASN A 105 -0.86 -9.37 -8.52
N ALA A 106 -0.69 -8.59 -7.44
CA ALA A 106 -0.43 -9.17 -6.14
C ALA A 106 -1.71 -9.74 -5.54
N THR A 107 -1.54 -10.78 -4.73
CA THR A 107 -2.61 -11.43 -4.00
C THR A 107 -2.26 -11.43 -2.52
N THR A 108 -3.21 -11.06 -1.66
CA THR A 108 -3.03 -11.18 -0.20
C THR A 108 -2.87 -12.64 0.18
N ASN A 109 -2.27 -12.92 1.35
CA ASN A 109 -2.20 -14.28 1.84
C ASN A 109 -3.59 -14.85 2.07
N ALA A 110 -3.69 -16.18 1.99
CA ALA A 110 -4.88 -16.86 2.47
C ALA A 110 -4.94 -16.67 4.00
N GLY A 111 -5.84 -15.81 4.46
CA GLY A 111 -5.89 -15.35 5.84
C GLY A 111 -7.13 -14.51 6.10
N GLY A 112 -7.44 -14.35 7.38
CA GLY A 112 -8.54 -13.54 7.87
C GLY A 112 -9.90 -14.10 7.48
N ILE A 113 -10.87 -13.21 7.34
CA ILE A 113 -12.24 -13.55 6.97
C ILE A 113 -12.49 -13.26 5.47
N SER A 114 -11.67 -12.41 4.85
CA SER A 114 -11.91 -11.90 3.50
C SER A 114 -10.80 -12.18 2.49
N GLY A 115 -9.69 -12.82 2.88
CA GLY A 115 -8.59 -13.18 1.99
C GLY A 115 -8.78 -14.55 1.30
N PRO A 116 -8.11 -14.80 0.16
CA PRO A 116 -7.18 -13.90 -0.50
C PRO A 116 -7.89 -12.90 -1.44
N VAL A 117 -7.37 -11.67 -1.51
CA VAL A 117 -7.77 -10.62 -2.46
C VAL A 117 -6.71 -10.48 -3.53
N THR A 118 -7.10 -10.50 -4.81
CA THR A 118 -6.18 -10.25 -5.93
C THR A 118 -6.43 -8.87 -6.51
N PHE A 119 -5.37 -8.06 -6.60
CA PHE A 119 -5.40 -6.74 -7.20
C PHE A 119 -5.11 -6.83 -8.70
N ASP A 120 -6.16 -7.08 -9.47
CA ASP A 120 -6.10 -6.95 -10.93
C ASP A 120 -5.84 -5.49 -11.36
N ALA A 121 -5.77 -5.24 -12.67
CA ALA A 121 -5.49 -3.92 -13.21
C ALA A 121 -6.46 -2.84 -12.70
N GLN A 122 -7.76 -3.16 -12.63
CA GLN A 122 -8.79 -2.19 -12.25
C GLN A 122 -8.76 -1.91 -10.75
N ARG A 123 -8.65 -2.94 -9.91
CA ARG A 123 -8.51 -2.76 -8.44
C ARG A 123 -7.22 -2.03 -8.09
N ASN A 124 -6.12 -2.36 -8.78
CA ASN A 124 -4.85 -1.67 -8.60
C ASN A 124 -4.98 -0.18 -8.93
N GLU A 125 -5.45 0.16 -10.14
CA GLU A 125 -5.61 1.55 -10.58
C GLU A 125 -6.47 2.36 -9.59
N ARG A 126 -7.63 1.82 -9.20
CA ARG A 126 -8.54 2.48 -8.25
C ARG A 126 -7.90 2.66 -6.87
N ALA A 127 -7.14 1.68 -6.39
CA ALA A 127 -6.39 1.81 -5.15
C ALA A 127 -5.28 2.89 -5.27
N GLU A 128 -4.54 2.92 -6.39
CA GLU A 128 -3.51 3.93 -6.65
C GLU A 128 -4.11 5.34 -6.74
N LYS A 129 -5.31 5.49 -7.33
CA LYS A 129 -6.09 6.76 -7.33
C LYS A 129 -6.57 7.14 -5.93
N LEU A 130 -7.06 6.18 -5.14
CA LEU A 130 -7.46 6.43 -3.74
C LEU A 130 -6.30 7.03 -2.94
N TRP A 131 -5.12 6.40 -3.04
CA TRP A 131 -3.92 6.83 -2.35
C TRP A 131 -3.36 8.15 -2.90
N GLY A 132 -3.27 8.31 -4.22
CA GLY A 132 -2.69 9.50 -4.85
C GLY A 132 -3.54 10.75 -4.71
N ALA A 133 -4.86 10.63 -4.83
CA ALA A 133 -5.76 11.79 -4.81
C ALA A 133 -6.20 12.19 -3.38
N PHE A 134 -6.42 11.23 -2.48
CA PHE A 134 -7.16 11.51 -1.23
C PHE A 134 -6.34 11.35 0.06
N LEU A 135 -5.23 10.60 0.07
CA LEU A 135 -4.45 10.38 1.30
C LEU A 135 -3.96 11.68 1.95
N ALA A 136 -3.57 12.68 1.15
CA ALA A 136 -3.12 13.97 1.66
C ALA A 136 -4.21 14.72 2.46
N GLY A 137 -5.48 14.43 2.17
CA GLY A 137 -6.64 14.97 2.88
C GLY A 137 -6.99 14.24 4.18
N VAL A 138 -6.36 13.08 4.46
CA VAL A 138 -6.60 12.30 5.68
C VAL A 138 -5.79 12.86 6.84
N GLY A 139 -6.45 13.66 7.68
CA GLY A 139 -5.86 14.35 8.84
C GLY A 139 -6.52 14.05 10.19
N ASN A 140 -7.57 13.22 10.22
CA ASN A 140 -8.23 12.82 11.45
C ASN A 140 -8.81 11.39 11.39
N GLN A 141 -9.34 10.94 12.54
CA GLN A 141 -9.89 9.61 12.74
C GLN A 141 -11.05 9.26 11.80
N LEU A 142 -11.99 10.19 11.57
CA LEU A 142 -13.14 9.95 10.70
C LEU A 142 -12.71 9.79 9.24
N GLN A 143 -11.78 10.64 8.79
CA GLN A 143 -11.22 10.57 7.44
C GLN A 143 -10.40 9.29 7.22
N ALA A 144 -9.68 8.82 8.23
CA ALA A 144 -8.93 7.57 8.14
C ALA A 144 -9.86 6.35 8.09
N ALA A 145 -10.98 6.38 8.82
CA ALA A 145 -12.02 5.36 8.72
C ALA A 145 -12.70 5.39 7.33
N ALA A 146 -12.97 6.57 6.78
CA ALA A 146 -13.50 6.71 5.42
C ALA A 146 -12.54 6.13 4.38
N PHE A 147 -11.24 6.39 4.55
CA PHE A 147 -10.21 5.91 3.63
C PHE A 147 -10.12 4.38 3.66
N GLN A 148 -10.12 3.82 4.85
CA GLN A 148 -10.11 2.39 5.05
C GLN A 148 -11.36 1.71 4.48
N LEU A 149 -12.53 2.35 4.62
CA LEU A 149 -13.78 1.85 4.08
C LEU A 149 -13.77 1.85 2.55
N ALA A 150 -13.30 2.93 1.92
CA ALA A 150 -13.12 3.00 0.47
C ALA A 150 -12.08 1.99 -0.05
N LEU A 151 -11.00 1.76 0.68
CA LEU A 151 -10.00 0.76 0.29
C LEU A 151 -10.57 -0.66 0.35
N TRP A 152 -11.39 -0.99 1.35
CA TRP A 152 -12.06 -2.28 1.42
C TRP A 152 -13.09 -2.45 0.31
N GLU A 153 -13.88 -1.43 0.01
CA GLU A 153 -14.77 -1.42 -1.15
C GLU A 153 -14.01 -1.79 -2.44
N ILE A 154 -12.91 -1.09 -2.74
CA ILE A 154 -12.06 -1.39 -3.92
C ILE A 154 -11.49 -2.81 -3.88
N SER A 155 -11.19 -3.32 -2.69
CA SER A 155 -10.59 -4.65 -2.51
C SER A 155 -11.59 -5.78 -2.77
N PHE A 156 -12.85 -5.61 -2.37
CA PHE A 156 -13.84 -6.69 -2.36
C PHE A 156 -14.91 -6.55 -3.45
N ASP A 157 -15.15 -5.34 -3.93
CA ASP A 157 -16.23 -5.02 -4.86
C ASP A 157 -15.72 -4.38 -6.15
N ASP A 158 -16.60 -4.24 -7.13
CA ASP A 158 -16.31 -3.62 -8.43
C ASP A 158 -17.26 -2.47 -8.81
N ASP A 159 -18.38 -2.32 -8.11
CA ASP A 159 -19.41 -1.31 -8.40
C ASP A 159 -19.12 0.07 -7.79
N MET A 160 -18.13 0.16 -6.88
CA MET A 160 -17.64 1.39 -6.27
C MET A 160 -18.73 2.14 -5.49
N THR A 161 -19.58 1.41 -4.78
CA THR A 161 -20.61 2.00 -3.92
C THR A 161 -20.80 1.22 -2.63
N LEU A 162 -20.83 1.95 -1.51
CA LEU A 162 -21.14 1.36 -0.22
C LEU A 162 -22.63 1.02 -0.05
N ALA A 163 -23.46 1.35 -1.05
CA ALA A 163 -24.90 1.24 -1.01
C ALA A 163 -25.43 0.11 -1.92
N GLY A 164 -25.52 -1.10 -1.38
CA GLY A 164 -26.13 -2.21 -2.12
C GLY A 164 -26.29 -3.47 -1.30
N PRO A 165 -27.48 -3.78 -0.75
CA PRO A 165 -27.68 -5.11 -0.18
C PRO A 165 -27.53 -6.16 -1.29
N GLY A 166 -26.49 -6.99 -1.20
CA GLY A 166 -26.21 -8.06 -2.16
C GLY A 166 -24.92 -7.88 -2.97
N THR A 167 -24.20 -6.78 -2.77
CA THR A 167 -22.83 -6.62 -3.25
C THR A 167 -21.86 -7.35 -2.31
N PRO A 168 -20.68 -7.80 -2.79
CA PRO A 168 -19.63 -8.38 -1.96
C PRO A 168 -19.29 -7.57 -0.70
N PHE A 169 -19.32 -6.23 -0.79
CA PHE A 169 -19.09 -5.33 0.34
C PHE A 169 -20.08 -4.17 0.34
N TYR A 170 -20.70 -3.89 1.48
CA TYR A 170 -21.62 -2.76 1.63
C TYR A 170 -21.71 -2.31 3.08
N VAL A 171 -22.24 -1.10 3.29
CA VAL A 171 -22.60 -0.60 4.62
C VAL A 171 -24.11 -0.60 4.77
N GLY A 172 -24.61 -1.39 5.75
CA GLY A 172 -26.04 -1.40 6.06
C GLY A 172 -26.53 -0.02 6.50
N ALA A 173 -27.77 0.34 6.14
CA ALA A 173 -28.33 1.67 6.43
C ALA A 173 -28.27 2.08 7.91
N ALA A 174 -28.39 1.12 8.84
CA ALA A 174 -28.28 1.37 10.29
C ALA A 174 -26.84 1.63 10.78
N GLN A 175 -25.84 1.33 9.95
CA GLN A 175 -24.42 1.54 10.22
C GLN A 175 -23.86 2.74 9.45
N PHE A 176 -24.70 3.44 8.69
CA PHE A 176 -24.29 4.66 8.00
C PHE A 176 -23.86 5.71 9.04
N GLN A 177 -22.68 6.30 8.81
CA GLN A 177 -22.11 7.28 9.72
C GLN A 177 -21.66 8.53 8.94
N PRO A 178 -22.33 9.69 9.13
CA PRO A 178 -21.90 10.95 8.53
C PRO A 178 -20.46 11.31 8.90
N GLY A 179 -19.72 11.83 7.93
CA GLY A 179 -18.28 12.09 8.01
C GLY A 179 -17.39 10.87 7.74
N ILE A 180 -17.95 9.67 7.59
CA ILE A 180 -17.23 8.44 7.24
C ILE A 180 -17.78 7.86 5.94
N THR A 181 -19.04 7.43 5.95
CA THR A 181 -19.64 6.70 4.83
C THR A 181 -19.93 7.61 3.65
N ASP A 182 -20.43 8.82 3.89
CA ASP A 182 -20.59 9.85 2.87
C ASP A 182 -19.27 10.29 2.24
N LEU A 183 -18.21 10.40 3.06
CA LEU A 183 -16.88 10.77 2.58
C LEU A 183 -16.25 9.66 1.73
N ALA A 184 -16.35 8.41 2.19
CA ALA A 184 -15.90 7.25 1.43
C ALA A 184 -16.66 7.13 0.09
N GLU A 185 -18.00 7.23 0.13
CA GLU A 185 -18.84 7.22 -1.08
C GLU A 185 -18.46 8.35 -2.06
N SER A 186 -18.15 9.54 -1.54
CA SER A 186 -17.71 10.66 -2.37
C SER A 186 -16.38 10.40 -3.07
N TRP A 187 -15.43 9.72 -2.42
CA TRP A 187 -14.16 9.35 -3.04
C TRP A 187 -14.33 8.23 -4.06
N LEU A 188 -15.10 7.19 -3.72
CA LEU A 188 -15.41 6.07 -4.61
C LEU A 188 -16.11 6.55 -5.88
N SER A 189 -17.10 7.42 -5.76
CA SER A 189 -17.81 8.02 -6.89
C SER A 189 -16.88 8.85 -7.79
N GLN A 190 -15.94 9.60 -7.21
CA GLN A 190 -14.94 10.35 -7.98
C GLN A 190 -13.99 9.41 -8.74
N ILE A 191 -13.50 8.35 -8.08
CA ILE A 191 -12.63 7.34 -8.72
C ILE A 191 -13.38 6.66 -9.86
N PHE A 192 -14.59 6.19 -9.62
CA PHE A 192 -15.41 5.53 -10.64
C PHE A 192 -15.72 6.44 -11.83
N SER A 193 -15.99 7.72 -11.58
CA SER A 193 -16.21 8.71 -12.65
C SER A 193 -14.94 8.99 -13.45
N ASP A 194 -13.77 8.86 -12.80
CA ASP A 194 -12.47 9.10 -13.41
C ASP A 194 -11.95 7.93 -14.27
N ASP A 195 -12.53 6.72 -14.15
CA ASP A 195 -12.19 5.56 -15.00
C ASP A 195 -12.26 5.90 -16.51
N ALA A 196 -13.04 6.92 -16.90
CA ALA A 196 -13.16 7.39 -18.29
C ALA A 196 -12.24 8.56 -18.66
N THR A 197 -11.75 9.33 -17.68
CA THR A 197 -11.04 10.59 -17.91
C THR A 197 -9.56 10.53 -17.55
N ASP A 198 -9.18 9.67 -16.61
CA ASP A 198 -7.82 9.47 -16.12
C ASP A 198 -7.14 10.78 -15.68
N LEU A 199 -7.84 11.54 -14.84
CA LEU A 199 -7.42 12.85 -14.34
C LEU A 199 -7.02 12.82 -12.87
N LEU A 200 -7.44 11.81 -12.10
CA LEU A 200 -7.07 11.71 -10.69
C LEU A 200 -5.59 11.34 -10.55
N PRO A 201 -4.84 12.00 -9.65
CA PRO A 201 -3.47 11.61 -9.36
C PRO A 201 -3.40 10.16 -8.84
N GLU A 202 -2.48 9.40 -9.39
CA GLU A 202 -2.15 8.04 -8.94
C GLU A 202 -0.87 8.04 -8.11
N THR A 203 -0.74 7.08 -7.20
CA THR A 203 0.51 6.77 -6.52
C THR A 203 0.71 5.27 -6.53
N ARG A 204 1.89 4.83 -6.99
CA ARG A 204 2.20 3.41 -7.05
C ARG A 204 2.15 2.77 -5.68
N LEU A 205 1.61 1.55 -5.59
CA LEU A 205 1.47 0.84 -4.31
C LEU A 205 2.34 -0.42 -4.23
N LEU A 206 2.71 -0.74 -2.99
CA LEU A 206 3.31 -2.02 -2.59
C LEU A 206 2.33 -2.74 -1.66
N LEU A 207 2.23 -4.06 -1.83
CA LEU A 207 1.61 -4.97 -0.88
C LEU A 207 2.70 -5.56 0.03
N LEU A 208 2.51 -5.43 1.34
CA LEU A 208 3.32 -6.09 2.36
C LEU A 208 2.50 -7.24 2.94
N SER A 209 2.98 -8.47 2.79
CA SER A 209 2.19 -9.64 3.12
C SER A 209 2.94 -10.74 3.88
N ALA A 210 2.26 -11.40 4.81
CA ALA A 210 2.72 -12.63 5.45
C ALA A 210 1.56 -13.50 5.99
N PRO A 211 1.73 -14.84 6.06
CA PRO A 211 0.74 -15.70 6.70
C PRO A 211 0.51 -15.36 8.19
N GLY A 212 -0.76 -15.24 8.59
CA GLY A 212 -1.17 -15.02 9.98
C GLY A 212 -0.92 -13.60 10.52
N VAL A 213 -0.70 -12.65 9.61
CA VAL A 213 -0.50 -11.23 9.90
C VAL A 213 -1.38 -10.44 8.95
N GLN A 214 -1.90 -9.30 9.40
CA GLN A 214 -2.69 -8.40 8.55
C GLN A 214 -1.87 -7.91 7.36
N ASP A 215 -2.32 -8.23 6.14
CA ASP A 215 -1.74 -7.67 4.93
C ASP A 215 -2.09 -6.19 4.79
N VAL A 216 -1.11 -5.38 4.37
CA VAL A 216 -1.24 -3.92 4.26
C VAL A 216 -0.67 -3.40 2.93
N VAL A 217 -1.17 -2.25 2.50
CA VAL A 217 -0.60 -1.50 1.37
C VAL A 217 0.03 -0.20 1.80
N THR A 218 1.09 0.19 1.10
CA THR A 218 1.86 1.43 1.30
C THR A 218 2.26 2.03 -0.04
N PRO A 219 2.40 3.36 -0.15
CA PRO A 219 2.89 4.00 -1.36
C PRO A 219 4.36 3.67 -1.57
N VAL A 220 4.73 3.50 -2.83
CA VAL A 220 6.12 3.53 -3.27
C VAL A 220 6.64 4.95 -3.00
N PRO A 221 7.81 5.12 -2.35
CA PRO A 221 8.43 6.41 -2.20
C PRO A 221 8.59 7.07 -3.57
N GLU A 222 8.11 8.31 -3.68
CA GLU A 222 8.47 9.15 -4.82
C GLU A 222 10.01 9.19 -4.89
N PRO A 223 10.60 8.83 -6.05
CA PRO A 223 12.04 8.86 -6.18
C PRO A 223 12.56 10.25 -5.79
N ALA A 224 13.64 10.30 -5.00
CA ALA A 224 14.24 11.56 -4.55
C ALA A 224 14.62 12.51 -5.72
N THR A 225 14.64 12.00 -6.95
CA THR A 225 14.76 12.76 -8.18
C THR A 225 13.69 13.84 -8.33
N ALA A 226 12.46 13.63 -7.87
CA ALA A 226 11.41 14.66 -7.91
C ALA A 226 11.80 15.90 -7.08
N GLY A 227 12.33 15.66 -5.86
CA GLY A 227 12.86 16.72 -5.01
C GLY A 227 14.07 17.43 -5.64
N LEU A 228 14.95 16.68 -6.30
CA LEU A 228 16.11 17.25 -7.00
C LEU A 228 15.70 18.11 -8.21
N VAL A 229 14.67 17.72 -8.96
CA VAL A 229 14.16 18.52 -10.09
C VAL A 229 13.58 19.84 -9.59
N LEU A 230 12.80 19.83 -8.51
CA LEU A 230 12.29 21.05 -7.89
C LEU A 230 13.42 21.96 -7.40
N LEU A 231 14.42 21.39 -6.72
CA LEU A 231 15.58 22.15 -6.24
C LEU A 231 16.40 22.74 -7.41
N ALA A 232 16.66 21.93 -8.45
CA ALA A 232 17.37 22.38 -9.64
C ALA A 232 16.58 23.48 -10.39
N GLY A 233 15.26 23.35 -10.47
CA GLY A 233 14.36 24.36 -11.01
C GLY A 233 14.42 25.67 -10.23
N ALA A 234 14.31 25.60 -8.90
CA ALA A 234 14.40 26.77 -8.01
C ALA A 234 15.76 27.47 -8.12
N LEU A 235 16.87 26.71 -8.11
CA LEU A 235 18.21 27.26 -8.29
C LEU A 235 18.41 27.90 -9.67
N SER A 236 17.82 27.33 -10.72
CA SER A 236 17.88 27.87 -12.08
C SER A 236 17.06 29.16 -12.22
N ALA A 237 15.90 29.24 -11.59
CA ALA A 237 15.07 30.46 -11.54
C ALA A 237 15.76 31.58 -10.75
N ALA A 238 16.34 31.27 -9.59
CA ALA A 238 17.06 32.25 -8.75
C ALA A 238 18.24 32.91 -9.48
N ARG A 239 18.93 32.19 -10.37
CA ARG A 239 20.03 32.76 -11.18
C ARG A 239 19.58 33.80 -12.20
N ARG A 240 18.30 33.79 -12.63
CA ARG A 240 17.76 34.73 -13.62
C ARG A 240 17.33 36.06 -13.03
N VAL A 241 17.17 36.16 -11.71
CA VAL A 241 16.68 37.37 -11.01
C VAL A 241 17.83 38.32 -10.61
N ARG A 242 19.03 38.22 -11.20
CA ARG A 242 20.07 39.24 -10.96
C ARG A 242 19.64 40.57 -11.60
N PRO A 243 19.43 41.64 -10.82
CA PRO A 243 19.10 42.95 -11.37
C PRO A 243 20.28 43.44 -12.22
N ARG A 244 20.00 43.90 -13.43
CA ARG A 244 21.01 44.60 -14.25
C ARG A 244 21.28 45.97 -13.61
N PRO A 245 22.54 46.33 -13.35
CA PRO A 245 22.92 47.64 -12.83
C PRO A 245 22.61 48.77 -13.82
#